data_AF-A0A2M6W0E7-F1
#
_entry.id   AF-A0A2M6W0E7-F1
#
_cell.length_a   1.000
_cell.length_b   1.000
_cell.length_c   1.000
_cell.angle_alpha   90.00
_cell.angle_beta   90.00
_cell.angle_gamma   90.00
#
_symmetry.space_group_name_H-M   'P 1'
#
loop_
_entity.id
_entity.type
_entity.pdbx_description
1 polymer ?
#
loop_
_entity_poly.entity_id
_entity_poly.type
_entity_poly.pdbx_seq_one_letter_code
_entity_poly.pdbx_strand_id
1 'polypeptide(L)' 'MNAIILCGGLSTRLGNITKTIPKILLTIGTHTVLDLQLLALQRTGVTSVVLAAGHLAKELRNTVGDERL' A
#
# COMPACT_ATOMS: atom_id res chain seq x y z
N MET A 1 -18.92 1.83 -0.35
CA MET A 1 -18.40 0.78 -1.26
C MET A 1 -17.06 0.31 -0.73
N ASN A 2 -16.72 -0.98 -0.85
CA ASN A 2 -15.49 -1.54 -0.28
C ASN A 2 -14.51 -1.92 -1.39
N ALA A 3 -13.21 -1.79 -1.12
CA ALA A 3 -12.15 -2.23 -2.01
C ALA A 3 -11.08 -3.05 -1.27
N ILE A 4 -10.36 -3.87 -2.03
CA ILE A 4 -9.20 -4.62 -1.52
C ILE A 4 -7.98 -4.24 -2.36
N ILE A 5 -6.89 -3.88 -1.70
CA ILE A 5 -5.58 -3.70 -2.35
C ILE A 5 -4.72 -4.93 -2.04
N LEU A 6 -4.30 -5.63 -3.08
CA LEU A 6 -3.37 -6.76 -2.96
C LEU A 6 -1.93 -6.25 -2.86
N CYS A 7 -1.32 -6.33 -1.69
CA CYS A 7 -0.01 -5.74 -1.41
C CYS A 7 0.99 -6.69 -0.74
N GLY A 8 0.73 -8.01 -0.75
CA GLY A 8 1.58 -9.01 -0.09
C GLY A 8 2.72 -9.62 -0.93
N GLY A 9 2.98 -9.12 -2.14
CA GLY A 9 3.98 -9.71 -3.05
C GLY A 9 5.42 -9.24 -2.81
N LEU A 10 6.40 -10.09 -3.17
CA LEU A 10 7.85 -9.82 -3.02
C LEU A 10 8.38 -8.66 -3.87
N SER A 11 7.64 -8.25 -4.91
CA SER A 11 8.01 -7.14 -5.80
C SER A 11 9.40 -7.25 -6.44
N THR A 12 9.83 -8.49 -6.75
CA THR A 12 11.19 -8.84 -7.23
C THR A 12 11.68 -8.04 -8.44
N ARG A 13 10.77 -7.57 -9.32
CA ARG A 13 11.12 -6.73 -10.47
C ARG A 13 11.71 -5.36 -10.09
N LEU A 14 11.51 -4.91 -8.85
CA LEU A 14 12.07 -3.67 -8.32
C LEU A 14 13.43 -3.89 -7.61
N GLY A 15 13.93 -5.13 -7.58
CA GLY A 15 15.25 -5.44 -7.07
C GLY A 15 15.39 -5.22 -5.55
N ASN A 16 16.51 -4.62 -5.15
CA ASN A 16 16.89 -4.54 -3.73
C ASN A 16 16.03 -3.58 -2.90
N ILE A 17 15.39 -2.58 -3.52
CA ILE A 17 14.63 -1.56 -2.79
C ILE A 17 13.42 -2.16 -2.05
N THR A 18 12.82 -3.21 -2.61
CA THR A 18 11.65 -3.87 -2.01
C THR A 18 11.98 -5.02 -1.07
N LYS A 19 13.27 -5.23 -0.74
CA LYS A 19 13.67 -6.23 0.26
C LYS A 19 13.36 -5.79 1.69
N THR A 20 13.31 -4.49 1.94
CA THR A 20 13.09 -3.90 3.27
C THR A 20 11.93 -2.91 3.28
N ILE A 21 11.50 -2.42 2.11
CA ILE A 21 10.40 -1.47 1.98
C ILE A 21 9.24 -2.14 1.22
N PRO A 22 8.04 -2.27 1.82
CA PRO A 22 6.86 -2.71 1.09
C PRO A 22 6.65 -1.85 -0.17
N LYS A 23 6.41 -2.47 -1.33
CA LYS A 23 6.25 -1.71 -2.60
C LYS A 23 5.24 -0.57 -2.49
N ILE A 24 4.13 -0.79 -1.76
CA ILE A 24 3.08 0.21 -1.64
C ILE A 24 3.50 1.45 -0.83
N LEU A 25 4.61 1.38 -0.09
CA LEU A 25 5.21 2.50 0.64
C LEU A 25 6.34 3.20 -0.14
N LEU A 26 6.68 2.72 -1.35
CA LEU A 26 7.62 3.43 -2.21
C LEU A 26 7.02 4.74 -2.68
N THR A 27 7.85 5.78 -2.77
CA THR A 27 7.44 7.12 -3.19
C THR A 27 7.51 7.30 -4.71
N ILE A 28 6.54 8.04 -5.24
CA ILE A 28 6.49 8.57 -6.59
C ILE A 28 6.22 10.08 -6.44
N GLY A 29 7.28 10.89 -6.58
CA GLY A 29 7.24 12.29 -6.20
C GLY A 29 6.99 12.46 -4.69
N THR A 30 5.95 13.20 -4.32
CA THR A 30 5.58 13.49 -2.91
C THR A 30 4.63 12.48 -2.30
N HIS A 31 4.18 11.47 -3.06
CA HIS A 31 3.17 10.51 -2.63
C HIS A 31 3.73 9.09 -2.64
N THR A 32 3.27 8.24 -1.72
CA THR A 32 3.51 6.79 -1.84
C THR A 32 2.61 6.19 -2.91
N VAL A 33 2.95 4.98 -3.38
CA VAL A 33 2.05 4.19 -4.22
C VAL A 33 0.69 3.99 -3.53
N LEU A 34 0.67 3.75 -2.21
CA LEU A 34 -0.55 3.63 -1.43
C LEU A 34 -1.38 4.92 -1.47
N ASP A 35 -0.77 6.10 -1.29
CA ASP A 35 -1.49 7.37 -1.33
C ASP A 35 -2.17 7.59 -2.69
N LEU A 36 -1.46 7.30 -3.78
CA LEU A 36 -2.01 7.41 -5.13
C LEU A 36 -3.19 6.45 -5.35
N GLN A 37 -3.10 5.22 -4.81
CA GLN A 37 -4.18 4.24 -4.88
C GLN A 37 -5.40 4.66 -4.06
N LEU A 38 -5.21 5.17 -2.85
CA LEU A 38 -6.30 5.65 -1.98
C LEU A 38 -7.00 6.86 -2.60
N LEU A 39 -6.25 7.83 -3.14
CA LEU A 39 -6.82 8.99 -3.85
C LEU A 39 -7.65 8.56 -5.07
N ALA A 40 -7.19 7.56 -5.82
CA ALA A 40 -7.94 7.02 -6.95
C ALA A 40 -9.24 6.32 -6.51
N LEU A 41 -9.19 5.51 -5.45
CA LEU A 41 -10.36 4.80 -4.91
C LEU A 41 -11.37 5.76 -4.27
N GLN A 42 -10.91 6.80 -3.59
CA GLN A 42 -11.79 7.82 -3.00
C GLN A 42 -12.67 8.49 -4.07
N ARG A 43 -12.11 8.77 -5.26
CA ARG A 43 -12.83 9.36 -6.40
C ARG A 43 -13.93 8.46 -6.97
N THR A 44 -13.94 7.16 -6.65
CA THR A 44 -14.98 6.22 -7.09
C THR A 44 -16.05 5.96 -6.02
N GLY A 45 -15.98 6.63 -4.87
CA GLY A 45 -16.93 6.44 -3.77
C GLY A 45 -16.63 5.24 -2.87
N VAL A 46 -15.40 4.70 -2.93
CA VAL A 46 -14.92 3.71 -1.97
C VAL A 46 -14.70 4.39 -0.61
N THR A 47 -15.24 3.79 0.44
CA THR A 47 -15.23 4.32 1.82
C THR A 47 -14.51 3.40 2.80
N SER A 48 -14.15 2.20 2.37
CA SER A 48 -13.41 1.23 3.18
C SER A 48 -12.48 0.43 2.28
N VAL A 49 -11.21 0.33 2.69
CA VAL A 49 -10.16 -0.37 1.96
C VAL A 49 -9.51 -1.39 2.88
N VAL A 50 -9.44 -2.64 2.42
CA VAL A 50 -8.67 -3.69 3.10
C VAL A 50 -7.33 -3.87 2.38
N LEU A 51 -6.22 -3.81 3.13
CA LEU A 51 -4.90 -4.14 2.62
C LEU A 51 -4.63 -5.63 2.83
N ALA A 52 -4.64 -6.42 1.76
CA ALA A 52 -4.26 -7.83 1.80
C ALA A 52 -2.71 -7.93 1.79
N ALA A 53 -2.13 -7.75 2.97
CA ALA A 53 -0.69 -7.75 3.21
C ALA A 53 -0.11 -9.17 3.33
N GLY A 54 1.19 -9.30 3.08
CA GLY A 54 1.92 -10.57 3.09
C GLY A 54 3.40 -10.34 3.37
N HIS A 55 4.26 -10.41 2.36
CA HIS A 55 5.66 -10.02 2.50
C HIS A 55 5.78 -8.60 3.07
N LEU A 56 6.61 -8.43 4.11
CA LEU A 56 6.79 -7.18 4.85
C LEU A 56 5.50 -6.62 5.49
N ALA A 57 4.53 -7.48 5.85
CA ALA A 57 3.27 -7.04 6.47
C ALA A 57 3.48 -6.32 7.81
N LYS A 58 4.49 -6.70 8.59
CA LYS A 58 4.79 -6.06 9.88
C LYS A 58 5.28 -4.63 9.68
N GLU A 59 6.21 -4.43 8.76
CA GLU A 59 6.74 -3.12 8.36
C GLU A 59 5.61 -2.24 7.83
N LEU A 60 4.77 -2.82 6.96
CA LEU A 60 3.59 -2.11 6.44
C LEU A 60 2.66 -1.67 7.57
N ARG A 61 2.29 -2.56 8.50
CA ARG A 61 1.40 -2.23 9.63
C ARG A 61 2.02 -1.19 10.56
N ASN A 62 3.33 -1.27 10.82
CA ASN A 62 4.04 -0.29 11.65
C ASN A 62 4.04 1.11 11.01
N THR A 63 4.09 1.21 9.68
CA THR A 63 4.10 2.51 8.97
C THR A 63 2.70 3.05 8.71
N VAL A 64 1.73 2.19 8.39
CA VAL A 64 0.38 2.59 7.99
C VAL A 64 -0.57 2.70 9.17
N GLY A 65 -0.40 1.87 10.20
CA GLY A 65 -1.36 1.72 11.29
C GLY A 65 -2.59 0.88 10.90
N ASP A 66 -3.56 0.84 11.80
CA ASP A 66 -4.83 0.14 11.60
C ASP A 66 -5.89 1.03 10.92
N GLU A 67 -5.70 2.36 10.96
CA GLU A 67 -6.58 3.35 10.36
C GLU A 67 -5.74 4.41 9.64
N ARG A 68 -6.22 4.85 8.47
CA ARG A 68 -5.61 5.90 7.65
C ARG A 68 -6.74 6.67 6.96
N LEU A 69 -6.62 8.00 6.95
CA LEU A 69 -7.57 9.01 6.44
C LEU A 69 -8.45 8.55 5.28
#